data_AF-A0A3D3J6T1-F1
#
_entry.id   AF-A0A3D3J6T1-F1
#
_cell.length_a   1.000
_cell.length_b   1.000
_cell.length_c   1.000
_cell.angle_alpha   90.00
_cell.angle_beta   90.00
_cell.angle_gamma   90.00
#
_symmetry.space_group_name_H-M   'P 1'
#
loop_
_entity.id
_entity.type
_entity.pdbx_description
1 polymer ?
#
loop_
_entity_poly.entity_id
_entity_poly.type
_entity_poly.pdbx_seq_one_letter_code
_entity_poly.pdbx_strand_id
1 'polypeptide(L)' 'MKDKNEIVYSLNIEDIQTIAFQEMDRELSDAEIEKVKDLIGEKINWYDAILNSIIEKLI' A
#
# COMPACT_ATOMS: atom_id res chain seq x y z
N MET A 1 9.30 24.16 7.00
CA MET A 1 8.19 23.84 6.07
C MET A 1 8.22 22.35 5.84
N LYS A 2 7.10 21.62 5.92
CA LYS A 2 7.11 20.18 5.62
C LYS A 2 7.44 19.95 4.15
N ASP A 3 8.14 18.86 3.86
CA ASP A 3 8.32 18.39 2.48
C ASP A 3 6.96 17.95 1.92
N LYS A 4 6.59 18.49 0.77
CA LYS A 4 5.33 18.12 0.09
C LYS A 4 5.39 16.73 -0.53
N ASN A 5 6.58 16.15 -0.64
CA ASN A 5 6.81 14.80 -1.16
C ASN A 5 7.05 13.77 -0.04
N GLU A 6 6.85 14.14 1.23
CA GLU A 6 6.94 13.21 2.36
C GLU A 6 5.94 12.06 2.15
N ILE A 7 6.45 10.82 2.07
CA ILE A 7 5.62 9.62 2.05
C ILE A 7 5.09 9.38 3.46
N VAL A 8 3.77 9.47 3.64
CA VAL A 8 3.11 9.34 4.95
C VAL A 8 2.83 7.87 5.29
N TYR A 9 2.66 7.03 4.27
CA TYR A 9 2.49 5.57 4.38
C TYR A 9 2.91 4.90 3.07
N SER A 10 3.51 3.72 3.15
CA SER A 10 3.92 2.95 1.97
C SER A 10 3.81 1.44 2.20
N LEU A 11 3.49 0.71 1.13
CA LEU A 11 3.74 -0.72 1.00
C LEU A 11 4.93 -0.93 0.07
N ASN A 12 5.69 -2.00 0.28
CA ASN A 12 6.86 -2.34 -0.50
C ASN A 12 6.79 -3.79 -1.05
N ILE A 13 7.80 -4.19 -1.82
CA ILE A 13 7.84 -5.52 -2.44
C ILE A 13 8.01 -6.64 -1.40
N GLU A 14 8.72 -6.39 -0.30
CA GLU A 14 8.88 -7.36 0.80
C GLU A 14 7.54 -7.66 1.49
N ASP A 15 6.68 -6.65 1.67
CA ASP A 15 5.33 -6.85 2.20
C ASP A 15 4.53 -7.81 1.28
N ILE A 16 4.62 -7.61 -0.04
CA ILE A 16 3.98 -8.47 -1.04
C ILE A 16 4.54 -9.90 -0.95
N GLN A 17 5.86 -10.06 -0.91
CA GLN A 17 6.49 -11.38 -0.86
C GLN A 17 6.22 -12.11 0.45
N THR A 18 6.18 -11.39 1.57
CA THR A 18 5.87 -11.96 2.88
C THR A 18 4.47 -12.56 2.88
N ILE A 19 3.48 -11.84 2.36
CA ILE A 19 2.11 -12.34 2.25
C ILE A 19 2.04 -13.51 1.25
N ALA A 20 2.73 -13.42 0.12
CA ALA A 20 2.76 -14.51 -0.86
C ALA A 20 3.34 -15.80 -0.25
N PHE A 21 4.42 -15.69 0.52
CA PHE A 21 5.00 -16.84 1.20
C PHE A 21 4.06 -17.41 2.28
N GLN A 22 3.42 -16.56 3.08
CA GLN A 22 2.49 -16.98 4.13
C GLN A 22 1.25 -17.70 3.58
N GLU A 23 0.69 -17.21 2.48
CA GLU A 23 -0.60 -17.68 1.94
C GLU A 23 -0.43 -18.71 0.81
N MET A 24 0.72 -18.74 0.15
CA MET A 24 0.96 -19.57 -1.05
C MET A 24 2.22 -20.45 -0.97
N ASP A 25 3.02 -20.33 0.10
CA ASP A 25 4.28 -21.06 0.31
C ASP A 25 5.28 -20.89 -0.85
N ARG A 26 5.25 -19.73 -1.52
CA ARG A 26 6.20 -19.39 -2.59
C ARG A 26 6.35 -17.88 -2.77
N GLU A 27 7.46 -17.49 -3.38
CA GLU A 27 7.67 -16.13 -3.88
C GLU A 27 6.92 -15.88 -5.19
N LEU A 28 6.54 -14.63 -5.41
CA LEU A 28 6.04 -14.13 -6.69
C LEU A 28 7.22 -13.75 -7.60
N SER A 29 7.05 -13.99 -8.90
CA SER A 29 7.94 -13.44 -9.93
C SER A 29 7.69 -11.94 -10.13
N ASP A 30 8.68 -11.23 -10.68
CA ASP A 30 8.56 -9.79 -10.99
C ASP A 30 7.30 -9.47 -11.81
N ALA A 31 6.97 -10.32 -12.78
CA ALA A 31 5.78 -10.15 -13.62
C ALA A 31 4.46 -10.32 -12.86
N GLU A 32 4.45 -11.11 -11.79
CA GLU A 32 3.30 -11.25 -10.88
C GLU A 32 3.22 -10.07 -9.91
N ILE A 33 4.36 -9.61 -9.39
CA ILE A 33 4.44 -8.45 -8.50
C ILE A 33 3.86 -7.20 -9.16
N GLU A 34 4.22 -6.93 -10.43
CA GLU A 34 3.68 -5.77 -11.15
C GLU A 34 2.15 -5.82 -11.30
N LYS A 35 1.57 -7.00 -11.59
CA LYS A 35 0.11 -7.17 -11.68
C LYS A 35 -0.58 -6.94 -10.33
N VAL A 36 0.06 -7.35 -9.24
CA VAL A 36 -0.47 -7.20 -7.89
C VAL A 36 -0.37 -5.74 -7.42
N LYS A 37 0.71 -5.03 -7.73
CA LYS A 37 0.89 -3.61 -7.38
C LYS A 37 -0.24 -2.73 -7.90
N ASP A 38 -0.61 -2.89 -9.16
CA ASP A 38 -1.71 -2.12 -9.78
C ASP A 38 -3.03 -2.36 -9.04
N LEU A 39 -3.36 -3.63 -8.77
CA LEU A 39 -4.57 -4.01 -8.05
C LEU A 39 -4.59 -3.55 -6.58
N ILE A 40 -3.42 -3.54 -5.91
CA ILE A 40 -3.30 -3.01 -4.54
C ILE A 40 -3.67 -1.51 -4.54
N GLY A 41 -3.14 -0.75 -5.51
CA GLY A 41 -3.43 0.69 -5.64
C GLY A 41 -4.93 0.97 -5.81
N GLU A 42 -5.64 0.15 -6.58
CA GLU A 42 -7.09 0.26 -6.78
C GLU A 42 -7.91 -0.14 -5.54
N LYS A 43 -7.40 -1.08 -4.73
CA LYS A 43 -8.09 -1.58 -3.53
C LYS A 43 -7.86 -0.72 -2.29
N ILE A 44 -6.76 0.03 -2.22
CA ILE A 44 -6.51 0.94 -1.11
C ILE A 44 -7.34 2.20 -1.34
N ASN A 45 -8.38 2.37 -0.52
CA ASN A 45 -9.18 3.60 -0.48
C ASN A 45 -8.43 4.73 0.26
N TRP A 46 -7.31 5.17 -0.32
CA TRP A 46 -6.39 6.13 0.30
C TRP A 46 -7.03 7.51 0.52
N TYR A 47 -7.94 7.92 -0.38
CA TYR A 47 -8.63 9.20 -0.27
C TYR A 47 -9.47 9.26 1.00
N ASP A 48 -10.34 8.26 1.22
CA ASP A 48 -11.20 8.22 2.41
C ASP A 48 -10.38 8.03 3.67
N ALA A 49 -9.28 7.26 3.63
CA ALA A 49 -8.39 7.10 4.79
C ALA A 49 -7.79 8.46 5.23
N ILE A 50 -7.37 9.30 4.28
CA ILE A 50 -6.86 10.64 4.57
C ILE A 50 -8.00 11.55 5.06
N LEU A 51 -9.12 11.60 4.34
CA LEU A 51 -10.25 12.46 4.69
C LEU A 51 -10.79 12.15 6.09
N ASN A 52 -11.01 10.88 6.39
CA ASN A 52 -11.50 10.44 7.70
C ASN A 52 -10.51 10.79 8.80
N SER A 53 -9.19 10.64 8.56
CA SER A 53 -8.17 11.03 9.55
C SER A 53 -8.15 12.54 9.82
N ILE A 54 -8.37 13.36 8.78
CA ILE A 54 -8.50 14.82 8.92
C ILE A 54 -9.75 15.15 9.74
N ILE A 55 -10.90 14.57 9.39
CA ILE A 55 -12.16 14.79 10.11
C ILE A 55 -11.99 14.41 11.57
N GLU A 56 -11.57 13.18 11.87
CA GLU A 56 -11.48 12.67 13.25
C GLU A 56 -10.53 13.49 14.14
N LYS A 57 -9.44 14.02 13.59
CA LYS A 57 -8.42 14.73 14.39
C LYS A 57 -8.57 16.23 14.43
N LEU A 58 -9.21 16.85 13.44
CA LEU A 58 -9.16 18.29 13.24
C LEU A 58 -10.54 18.96 13.09
N ILE A 59 -11.61 18.20 12.89
CA ILE A 59 -13.00 18.71 12.73
C ILE A 59 -13.88 18.17 13.85
#